data_AF-A0A7S1R9E6-F1
#
_entry.id   AF-A0A7S1R9E6-F1
#
_cell.length_a   1.000
_cell.length_b   1.000
_cell.length_c   1.000
_cell.angle_alpha   90.00
_cell.angle_beta   90.00
_cell.angle_gamma   90.00
#
_symmetry.space_group_name_H-M   'P 1'
#
loop_
_entity.id
_entity.type
_entity.pdbx_description
1 polymer ?
#
loop_
_entity_poly.entity_id
_entity_poly.type
_entity_poly.pdbx_seq_one_letter_code
_entity_poly.pdbx_strand_id
1 'polypeptide(L)'
;DVGYLDLSSPVNMPVLCLDRWPLRHQTESWWQKDTWIDWARTHTDMSSYIDEHRCVNPLVANGTACSSVALPLLDLQRNLGMPFTRSFSYRNDTLEMYSHLFLYMTVWLWVSILVHDLTLLSNANKDYILDFVGVKKRFRCLRFMCLLTGFFMVRSLLQGKFCRGTSCEGGSRWVAAGRVAAIILMPAVVAWALLVFIVILWPVAMLFFICYPIRLSRALIFVLCIALAVFSISLMLHMTTFLAAPSMRPIYAVTWVVDASASCFCGCHYPLSKAGCMQILFIGVIMTFQSLMLAFRCLKGLRRNNWANLMSVTFAVPLTLYAVEWTQPDGKPIRFRKESEPVQGEPAFDPFAMMDEQPESKWTTVCLKPVPVQGRAIEGMDLAARKLRFEGPTLRTCNLNDVDEVIGCCGFPCRKSAINSPPPSPTCSCSASLRDAERGQEGDGGDEDEDTAETSGPVNNVLPGTPSSSSLDGAGDDEGCWRAGRIAQVGGG
;
A
#
# COMPACT_ATOMS: atom_id res chain seq x y z
N ASP A 1 15.88 27.15 0.48
CA ASP A 1 15.81 27.04 -0.99
C ASP A 1 14.46 27.61 -1.44
N VAL A 2 14.46 28.63 -2.30
CA VAL A 2 13.27 29.29 -2.83
C VAL A 2 12.89 28.76 -4.22
N GLY A 3 13.62 27.77 -4.76
CA GLY A 3 13.46 27.26 -6.12
C GLY A 3 12.08 26.67 -6.44
N TYR A 4 11.26 26.37 -5.43
CA TYR A 4 9.88 25.92 -5.62
C TYR A 4 8.85 27.06 -5.71
N LEU A 5 9.24 28.32 -5.51
CA LEU A 5 8.35 29.50 -5.61
C LEU A 5 8.33 30.07 -7.03
N ASP A 6 7.20 30.62 -7.45
CA ASP A 6 7.07 31.33 -8.72
C ASP A 6 7.53 32.79 -8.60
N LEU A 7 8.85 32.99 -8.63
CA LEU A 7 9.45 34.33 -8.54
C LEU A 7 9.11 35.22 -9.75
N SER A 8 8.70 34.61 -10.86
CA SER A 8 8.36 35.34 -12.10
C SER A 8 7.00 36.04 -12.03
N SER A 9 6.10 35.55 -11.18
CA SER A 9 4.72 36.01 -11.06
C SER A 9 4.36 36.26 -9.59
N PRO A 10 4.96 37.28 -8.93
CA PRO A 10 4.59 37.64 -7.56
C PRO A 10 3.11 38.01 -7.49
N VAL A 11 2.53 37.83 -6.29
CA VAL A 11 1.16 38.32 -6.07
C VAL A 11 1.17 39.84 -6.14
N ASN A 12 0.18 40.43 -6.83
CA ASN A 12 0.07 41.87 -7.01
C ASN A 12 -0.30 42.59 -5.71
N MET A 13 0.67 42.67 -4.80
CA MET A 13 0.61 43.31 -3.50
C MET A 13 1.84 44.21 -3.34
N PRO A 14 1.72 45.34 -2.62
CA PRO A 14 2.87 46.17 -2.29
C PRO A 14 3.81 45.43 -1.34
N VAL A 15 5.07 45.85 -1.30
CA VAL A 15 6.02 45.40 -0.29
C VAL A 15 5.47 45.70 1.10
N LEU A 16 5.46 44.69 1.98
CA LEU A 16 5.12 44.85 3.38
C LEU A 16 6.40 44.85 4.20
N CYS A 17 6.54 45.77 5.15
CA CYS A 17 7.68 45.79 6.07
C CYS A 17 7.20 45.78 7.51
N LEU A 18 7.73 44.84 8.29
CA LEU A 18 7.42 44.61 9.69
C LEU A 18 8.71 44.56 10.52
N ASP A 19 8.68 45.06 11.74
CA ASP A 19 9.78 44.90 12.72
C ASP A 19 9.94 43.43 13.17
N ARG A 20 8.85 42.65 13.10
CA ARG A 20 8.83 41.22 13.38
C ARG A 20 8.04 40.47 12.31
N TRP A 21 8.70 39.56 11.61
CA TRP A 21 8.05 38.67 10.66
C TRP A 21 8.01 37.24 11.19
N PRO A 22 6.82 36.63 11.38
CA PRO A 22 6.72 35.25 11.81
C PRO A 22 7.25 34.32 10.70
N LEU A 23 8.37 33.65 10.99
CA LEU A 23 9.00 32.71 10.07
C LEU A 23 8.41 31.31 10.23
N ARG A 24 8.24 30.61 9.10
CA ARG A 24 7.85 29.19 9.09
C ARG A 24 9.05 28.32 9.49
N HIS A 25 8.76 27.15 10.06
CA HIS A 25 9.73 26.10 10.35
C HIS A 25 10.90 26.48 11.29
N GLN A 26 10.75 27.47 12.17
CA GLN A 26 11.69 27.64 13.27
C GLN A 26 11.43 26.54 14.31
N THR A 27 12.34 25.60 14.48
CA THR A 27 12.21 24.52 15.49
C THR A 27 12.08 25.09 16.91
N GLU A 28 12.68 26.24 17.18
CA GLU A 28 12.54 26.98 18.43
C GLU A 28 11.11 27.49 18.68
N SER A 29 10.33 27.74 17.62
CA SER A 29 8.99 28.33 17.74
C SER A 29 7.99 27.41 18.43
N TRP A 30 8.29 26.10 18.49
CA TRP A 30 7.43 25.11 19.11
C TRP A 30 7.45 25.20 20.63
N TRP A 31 8.56 25.70 21.20
CA TRP A 31 8.79 25.76 22.64
C TRP A 31 8.76 27.20 23.19
N GLN A 32 8.90 28.21 22.33
CA GLN A 32 8.84 29.61 22.73
C GLN A 32 7.38 30.10 22.80
N LYS A 33 6.98 30.67 23.94
CA LYS A 33 5.62 31.18 24.14
C LYS A 33 5.29 32.33 23.18
N ASP A 34 6.25 33.21 22.90
CA ASP A 34 6.02 34.41 22.11
C ASP A 34 5.70 34.08 20.65
N THR A 35 6.36 33.07 20.07
CA THR A 35 6.05 32.61 18.72
C THR A 35 4.66 32.00 18.61
N TRP A 36 4.18 31.32 19.66
CA TRP A 36 2.78 30.85 19.71
C TRP A 36 1.79 31.99 19.83
N ILE A 37 2.12 33.07 20.57
CA ILE A 37 1.29 34.27 20.65
C ILE A 37 1.23 34.97 19.29
N ASP A 38 2.38 35.13 18.61
CA ASP A 38 2.44 35.71 17.26
C ASP A 38 1.65 34.86 16.28
N TRP A 39 1.82 33.53 16.33
CA TRP A 39 1.05 32.60 15.51
C TRP A 39 -0.45 32.74 15.78
N ALA A 40 -0.89 32.74 17.04
CA ALA A 40 -2.30 32.90 17.37
C ALA A 40 -2.87 34.25 16.90
N ARG A 41 -2.16 35.36 17.18
CA ARG A 41 -2.58 36.72 16.78
C ARG A 41 -2.66 36.87 15.27
N THR A 42 -1.68 36.36 14.54
CA THR A 42 -1.67 36.41 13.06
C THR A 42 -2.84 35.64 12.45
N HIS A 43 -3.37 34.62 13.14
CA HIS A 43 -4.54 33.86 12.68
C HIS A 43 -5.87 34.52 13.09
N THR A 44 -5.92 35.19 14.24
CA THR A 44 -7.17 35.80 14.75
C THR A 44 -7.39 37.24 14.27
N ASP A 45 -6.34 38.07 14.24
CA ASP A 45 -6.40 39.49 13.86
C ASP A 45 -5.13 39.92 13.12
N MET A 46 -5.02 39.44 11.89
CA MET A 46 -3.90 39.73 11.01
C MET A 46 -3.73 41.22 10.71
N SER A 47 -4.84 41.97 10.59
CA SER A 47 -4.81 43.42 10.37
C SER A 47 -4.17 44.16 11.52
N SER A 48 -4.62 43.90 12.76
CA SER A 48 -4.04 44.53 13.94
C SER A 48 -2.57 44.14 14.11
N TYR A 49 -2.21 42.89 13.81
CA TYR A 49 -0.80 42.47 13.88
C TYR A 49 0.08 43.25 12.90
N ILE A 50 -0.38 43.41 11.65
CA ILE A 50 0.33 44.18 10.63
C ILE A 50 0.50 45.64 11.06
N ASP A 51 -0.55 46.26 11.60
CA ASP A 51 -0.51 47.67 11.99
C ASP A 51 0.34 47.91 13.24
N GLU A 52 0.34 46.97 14.20
CA GLU A 52 1.19 47.00 15.41
C GLU A 52 2.69 46.90 15.06
N HIS A 53 3.04 46.06 14.08
CA HIS A 53 4.43 45.72 13.75
C HIS A 53 4.96 46.47 12.52
N ARG A 54 4.21 47.41 11.93
CA ARG A 54 4.62 48.11 10.71
C ARG A 54 5.81 49.03 10.97
N CYS A 55 6.92 48.80 10.27
CA CYS A 55 8.05 49.73 10.25
C CYS A 55 7.94 50.76 9.11
N VAL A 56 8.35 52.00 9.37
CA VAL A 56 8.38 53.07 8.36
C VAL A 56 9.64 52.89 7.50
N ASN A 57 9.45 52.51 6.23
CA ASN A 57 10.54 52.34 5.27
C ASN A 57 10.23 53.09 3.96
N PRO A 58 11.21 53.78 3.32
CA PRO A 58 10.99 54.48 2.06
C PRO A 58 10.40 53.60 0.93
N LEU A 59 10.72 52.30 0.92
CA LEU A 59 10.16 51.35 -0.05
C LEU A 59 8.64 51.23 0.08
N VAL A 60 8.12 51.19 1.32
CA VAL A 60 6.69 51.12 1.61
C VAL A 60 6.01 52.45 1.28
N ALA A 61 6.66 53.58 1.60
CA ALA A 61 6.13 54.91 1.33
C ALA A 61 5.87 55.17 -0.17
N ASN A 62 6.72 54.61 -1.03
CA ASN A 62 6.59 54.73 -2.48
C ASN A 62 5.60 53.72 -3.09
N GLY A 63 5.01 52.83 -2.30
CA GLY A 63 4.08 51.82 -2.78
C GLY A 63 4.70 50.87 -3.80
N THR A 64 6.00 50.55 -3.66
CA THR A 64 6.70 49.69 -4.64
C THR A 64 6.03 48.32 -4.72
N ALA A 65 5.73 47.88 -5.93
CA ALA A 65 5.16 46.55 -6.18
C ALA A 65 6.23 45.46 -6.08
N CYS A 66 5.83 44.26 -5.63
CA CYS A 66 6.75 43.12 -5.50
C CYS A 66 7.40 42.66 -6.82
N SER A 67 6.85 43.05 -7.98
CA SER A 67 7.43 42.74 -9.29
C SER A 67 8.68 43.54 -9.63
N SER A 68 8.92 44.69 -8.98
CA SER A 68 10.05 45.57 -9.28
C SER A 68 11.15 45.56 -8.21
N VAL A 69 11.03 44.71 -7.19
CA VAL A 69 11.97 44.65 -6.06
C VAL A 69 13.15 43.77 -6.42
N ALA A 70 14.36 44.28 -6.22
CA ALA A 70 15.58 43.48 -6.24
C ALA A 70 15.81 42.85 -4.85
N LEU A 71 15.87 41.51 -4.81
CA LEU A 71 16.11 40.75 -3.58
C LEU A 71 17.60 40.44 -3.41
N PRO A 72 18.20 40.70 -2.23
CA PRO A 72 19.57 40.25 -1.95
C PRO A 72 19.65 38.71 -2.01
N LEU A 73 20.61 38.17 -2.77
CA LEU A 73 20.77 36.71 -2.92
C LEU A 73 21.02 36.00 -1.59
N LEU A 74 21.69 36.66 -0.63
CA LEU A 74 21.95 36.12 0.71
C LEU A 74 20.65 35.92 1.50
N ASP A 75 19.67 36.81 1.34
CA ASP A 75 18.40 36.72 2.05
C ASP A 75 17.46 35.64 1.47
N LEU A 76 17.70 35.17 0.24
CA LEU A 76 16.96 34.03 -0.32
C LEU A 76 17.23 32.70 0.42
N GLN A 77 18.26 32.65 1.27
CA GLN A 77 18.53 31.50 2.14
C GLN A 77 17.73 31.53 3.43
N ARG A 78 17.12 32.67 3.80
CA ARG A 78 16.32 32.81 5.01
C ARG A 78 15.08 31.92 4.94
N ASN A 79 14.60 31.48 6.10
CA ASN A 79 13.34 30.74 6.19
C ASN A 79 12.19 31.58 5.63
N LEU A 80 11.25 30.91 4.97
CA LEU A 80 10.08 31.56 4.41
C LEU A 80 9.21 32.13 5.52
N GLY A 81 8.71 33.33 5.32
CA GLY A 81 7.75 33.99 6.20
C GLY A 81 6.33 33.48 5.98
N MET A 82 5.48 33.67 7.00
CA MET A 82 4.04 33.56 6.82
C MET A 82 3.54 34.66 5.86
N PRO A 83 2.63 34.35 4.93
CA PRO A 83 2.05 35.34 4.04
C PRO A 83 0.98 36.18 4.76
N PHE A 84 0.98 37.48 4.51
CA PHE A 84 -0.03 38.43 4.97
C PHE A 84 -1.00 38.77 3.83
N THR A 85 -2.16 38.12 3.80
CA THR A 85 -3.23 38.37 2.81
C THR A 85 -4.37 39.21 3.42
N ARG A 86 -5.48 39.46 2.70
CA ARG A 86 -6.64 40.16 3.29
C ARG A 86 -7.40 39.33 4.31
N SER A 87 -7.38 38.02 4.13
CA SER A 87 -7.97 37.04 5.04
C SER A 87 -7.00 35.90 5.24
N PHE A 88 -7.01 35.32 6.44
CA PHE A 88 -6.27 34.10 6.73
C PHE A 88 -6.81 32.95 5.88
N SER A 89 -5.92 32.11 5.34
CA SER A 89 -6.31 30.96 4.52
C SER A 89 -5.47 29.74 4.84
N TYR A 90 -6.12 28.69 5.35
CA TYR A 90 -5.52 27.38 5.66
C TYR A 90 -4.78 26.73 4.47
N ARG A 91 -5.05 27.18 3.25
CA ARG A 91 -4.34 26.69 2.05
C ARG A 91 -2.83 26.94 2.12
N ASN A 92 -2.42 28.03 2.78
CA ASN A 92 -1.00 28.40 2.88
C ASN A 92 -0.23 27.45 3.81
N ASP A 93 -0.92 26.78 4.73
CA ASP A 93 -0.33 25.83 5.69
C ASP A 93 -0.43 24.37 5.22
N THR A 94 -1.12 24.12 4.12
CA THR A 94 -1.44 22.76 3.66
C THR A 94 -0.19 21.91 3.45
N LEU A 95 0.85 22.44 2.77
CA LEU A 95 2.10 21.70 2.55
C LEU A 95 2.88 21.43 3.84
N GLU A 96 2.85 22.37 4.79
CA GLU A 96 3.48 22.21 6.10
C GLU A 96 2.76 21.16 6.94
N MET A 97 1.43 21.15 6.93
CA MET A 97 0.64 20.10 7.57
C MET A 97 0.97 18.72 6.99
N TYR A 98 1.08 18.59 5.66
CA TYR A 98 1.48 17.34 5.02
C TYR A 98 2.90 16.94 5.38
N SER A 99 3.88 17.86 5.36
CA SER A 99 5.27 17.52 5.66
C SER A 99 5.42 16.97 7.08
N HIS A 100 4.78 17.61 8.07
CA HIS A 100 4.77 17.12 9.45
C HIS A 100 4.05 15.79 9.59
N LEU A 101 2.89 15.63 8.94
CA LEU A 101 2.14 14.39 8.96
C LEU A 101 2.94 13.23 8.35
N PHE A 102 3.55 13.42 7.18
CA PHE A 102 4.36 12.39 6.53
C PHE A 102 5.63 12.08 7.34
N LEU A 103 6.27 13.08 7.94
CA LEU A 103 7.41 12.88 8.82
C LEU A 103 7.02 12.02 10.03
N TYR A 104 5.95 12.39 10.74
CA TYR A 104 5.42 11.63 11.86
C TYR A 104 5.11 10.18 11.47
N MET A 105 4.37 9.98 10.38
CA MET A 105 3.99 8.66 9.89
C MET A 105 5.21 7.83 9.48
N THR A 106 6.20 8.45 8.85
CA THR A 106 7.44 7.78 8.43
C THR A 106 8.25 7.32 9.64
N VAL A 107 8.44 8.17 10.65
CA VAL A 107 9.14 7.81 11.89
C VAL A 107 8.46 6.61 12.56
N TRP A 108 7.14 6.63 12.71
CA TRP A 108 6.40 5.53 13.32
C TRP A 108 6.39 4.26 12.48
N LEU A 109 6.36 4.40 11.15
CA LEU A 109 6.49 3.26 10.24
C LEU A 109 7.87 2.59 10.40
N TRP A 110 8.94 3.39 10.44
CA TRP A 110 10.30 2.91 10.68
C TRP A 110 10.44 2.20 12.01
N VAL A 111 9.95 2.80 13.11
CA VAL A 111 9.94 2.17 14.43
C VAL A 111 9.18 0.84 14.39
N SER A 112 8.03 0.79 13.73
CA SER A 112 7.22 -0.43 13.62
C SER A 112 7.92 -1.53 12.82
N ILE A 113 8.59 -1.17 11.72
CA ILE A 113 9.40 -2.09 10.90
C ILE A 113 10.57 -2.64 11.72
N LEU A 114 11.32 -1.78 12.41
CA LEU A 114 12.45 -2.20 13.26
C LEU A 114 12.00 -3.15 14.36
N VAL A 115 10.93 -2.82 15.09
CA VAL A 115 10.35 -3.71 16.11
C VAL A 115 9.94 -5.05 15.51
N HIS A 116 9.29 -5.03 14.33
CA HIS A 116 8.87 -6.25 13.66
C HIS A 116 10.06 -7.14 13.27
N ASP A 117 11.07 -6.56 12.63
CA ASP A 117 12.21 -7.28 12.09
C ASP A 117 13.10 -7.83 13.22
N LEU A 118 13.34 -7.04 14.28
CA LEU A 118 14.05 -7.52 15.49
C LEU A 118 13.27 -8.63 16.20
N THR A 119 11.95 -8.55 16.24
CA THR A 119 11.10 -9.62 16.80
C THR A 119 11.23 -10.91 16.00
N LEU A 120 11.25 -10.80 14.67
CA LEU A 120 11.40 -11.96 13.79
C LEU A 120 12.77 -12.64 13.92
N LEU A 121 13.83 -11.85 14.15
CA LEU A 121 15.17 -12.37 14.41
C LEU A 121 15.32 -12.97 15.81
N SER A 122 14.40 -12.68 16.73
CA SER A 122 14.43 -13.19 18.10
C SER A 122 13.80 -14.58 18.20
N ASN A 123 14.60 -15.59 18.56
CA ASN A 123 14.12 -16.95 18.79
C ASN A 123 13.04 -17.05 19.86
N ALA A 124 13.08 -16.19 20.89
CA ALA A 124 12.11 -16.21 21.99
C ALA A 124 10.80 -15.50 21.63
N ASN A 125 10.84 -14.49 20.77
CA ASN A 125 9.71 -13.58 20.56
C ASN A 125 8.96 -13.77 19.23
N LYS A 126 9.52 -14.50 18.27
CA LYS A 126 8.95 -14.66 16.91
C LYS A 126 7.50 -15.16 16.89
N ASP A 127 7.12 -16.05 17.82
CA ASP A 127 5.79 -16.68 17.86
C ASP A 127 4.71 -15.78 18.49
N TYR A 128 5.10 -14.60 19.01
CA TYR A 128 4.17 -13.65 19.62
C TYR A 128 3.56 -12.66 18.63
N ILE A 129 4.06 -12.62 17.38
CA ILE A 129 3.51 -11.78 16.33
C ILE A 129 2.13 -12.34 15.95
N LEU A 130 1.09 -11.53 16.13
CA LEU A 130 -0.27 -11.99 15.87
C LEU A 130 -0.62 -11.90 14.38
N ASP A 131 -1.28 -12.95 13.89
CA ASP A 131 -1.99 -12.94 12.62
C ASP A 131 -3.35 -12.22 12.77
N PHE A 132 -4.08 -12.06 11.66
CA PHE A 132 -5.38 -11.38 11.67
C PHE A 132 -6.40 -12.05 12.62
N VAL A 133 -6.36 -13.38 12.72
CA VAL A 133 -7.23 -14.14 13.62
C VAL A 133 -6.87 -13.86 15.08
N GLY A 134 -5.58 -13.86 15.40
CA GLY A 134 -5.04 -13.51 16.71
C GLY A 134 -5.38 -12.08 17.12
N VAL A 135 -5.22 -11.11 16.22
CA VAL A 135 -5.62 -9.72 16.44
C VAL A 135 -7.11 -9.63 16.73
N LYS A 136 -7.95 -10.25 15.90
CA LYS A 136 -9.42 -10.24 16.08
C LYS A 136 -9.86 -10.90 17.39
N LYS A 137 -9.17 -11.96 17.82
CA LYS A 137 -9.49 -12.72 19.05
C LYS A 137 -9.06 -11.97 20.31
N ARG A 138 -7.85 -11.40 20.32
CA ARG A 138 -7.28 -10.72 21.50
C ARG A 138 -7.72 -9.27 21.63
N PHE A 139 -7.93 -8.57 20.51
CA PHE A 139 -8.28 -7.14 20.49
C PHE A 139 -9.70 -6.92 19.96
N ARG A 140 -10.70 -7.20 20.81
CA ARG A 140 -12.12 -7.02 20.46
C ARG A 140 -12.45 -5.58 20.08
N CYS A 141 -11.79 -4.60 20.70
CA CYS A 141 -11.94 -3.18 20.39
C CYS A 141 -11.60 -2.88 18.93
N LEU A 142 -10.44 -3.33 18.42
CA LEU A 142 -10.07 -3.13 17.00
C LEU A 142 -11.08 -3.77 16.04
N ARG A 143 -11.60 -4.97 16.38
CA ARG A 143 -12.68 -5.59 15.60
C ARG A 143 -13.93 -4.71 15.56
N PHE A 144 -14.35 -4.15 16.70
CA PHE A 144 -15.50 -3.27 16.79
C PHE A 144 -15.29 -2.00 15.96
N MET A 145 -14.09 -1.39 16.03
CA MET A 145 -13.76 -0.22 15.21
C MET A 145 -13.80 -0.53 13.70
N CYS A 146 -13.32 -1.70 13.27
CA CYS A 146 -13.46 -2.11 11.87
C CYS A 146 -14.93 -2.27 11.43
N LEU A 147 -15.84 -2.64 12.33
CA LEU A 147 -17.28 -2.71 12.02
C LEU A 147 -17.89 -1.31 11.83
N LEU A 148 -17.41 -0.30 12.56
CA LEU A 148 -17.87 1.09 12.44
C LEU A 148 -17.58 1.72 11.07
N THR A 149 -16.64 1.17 10.29
CA THR A 149 -16.35 1.66 8.93
C THR A 149 -17.53 1.52 7.97
N GLY A 150 -18.57 0.76 8.30
CA GLY A 150 -19.72 0.53 7.43
C GLY A 150 -19.47 -0.42 6.26
N PHE A 151 -18.24 -0.91 6.08
CA PHE A 151 -17.89 -1.83 4.98
C PHE A 151 -18.75 -3.11 4.98
N PHE A 152 -19.08 -3.64 6.16
CA PHE A 152 -19.94 -4.83 6.27
C PHE A 152 -21.38 -4.55 5.82
N MET A 153 -21.90 -3.35 6.05
CA MET A 153 -23.23 -2.94 5.59
C MET A 153 -23.26 -2.89 4.06
N VAL A 154 -22.29 -2.23 3.43
CA VAL A 154 -22.19 -2.17 1.96
C VAL A 154 -22.00 -3.55 1.36
N ARG A 155 -21.13 -4.39 1.94
CA ARG A 155 -20.96 -5.78 1.49
C ARG A 155 -22.27 -6.57 1.60
N SER A 156 -23.03 -6.39 2.68
CA SER A 156 -24.32 -7.07 2.86
C SER A 156 -25.35 -6.63 1.81
N LEU A 157 -25.39 -5.32 1.49
CA LEU A 157 -26.26 -4.76 0.45
C LEU A 157 -25.85 -5.29 -0.95
N LEU A 158 -24.56 -5.27 -1.28
CA LEU A 158 -24.05 -5.75 -2.58
C LEU A 158 -24.29 -7.26 -2.77
N GLN A 159 -24.22 -8.05 -1.70
CA GLN A 159 -24.45 -9.50 -1.75
C GLN A 159 -25.94 -9.89 -1.74
N GLY A 160 -26.87 -8.95 -1.64
CA GLY A 160 -28.30 -9.24 -1.55
C GLY A 160 -28.69 -10.06 -0.30
N LYS A 161 -27.79 -10.18 0.68
CA LYS A 161 -28.00 -11.02 1.87
C LYS A 161 -29.03 -10.45 2.84
N PHE A 162 -29.36 -9.17 2.69
CA PHE A 162 -30.35 -8.52 3.54
C PHE A 162 -31.75 -9.13 3.39
N CYS A 163 -32.07 -9.71 2.23
CA CYS A 163 -33.40 -10.30 1.96
C CYS A 163 -33.49 -11.81 2.28
N ARG A 164 -32.44 -12.44 2.81
CA ARG A 164 -32.40 -13.91 2.99
C ARG A 164 -33.34 -14.42 4.10
N GLY A 165 -33.94 -13.53 4.88
CA GLY A 165 -34.91 -13.87 5.94
C GLY A 165 -36.38 -13.69 5.54
N THR A 166 -36.67 -13.11 4.38
CA THR A 166 -38.04 -12.85 3.92
C THR A 166 -38.29 -13.64 2.64
N SER A 167 -39.23 -14.59 2.69
CA SER A 167 -39.64 -15.46 1.58
C SER A 167 -40.35 -14.67 0.48
N CYS A 168 -39.64 -13.76 -0.19
CA CYS A 168 -40.18 -12.95 -1.28
C CYS A 168 -39.80 -13.60 -2.61
N GLU A 169 -40.75 -14.35 -3.19
CA GLU A 169 -40.66 -14.94 -4.54
C GLU A 169 -40.52 -13.88 -5.66
N GLY A 170 -40.66 -12.59 -5.36
CA GLY A 170 -40.36 -11.46 -6.27
C GLY A 170 -38.92 -10.91 -6.19
N GLY A 171 -37.94 -11.72 -5.77
CA GLY A 171 -36.64 -11.28 -5.27
C GLY A 171 -35.70 -10.51 -6.23
N SER A 172 -35.87 -10.62 -7.55
CA SER A 172 -34.93 -10.01 -8.51
C SER A 172 -34.92 -8.47 -8.48
N ARG A 173 -36.10 -7.83 -8.39
CA ARG A 173 -36.21 -6.36 -8.40
C ARG A 173 -35.58 -5.71 -7.15
N TRP A 174 -35.71 -6.36 -6.00
CA TRP A 174 -35.15 -5.86 -4.73
C TRP A 174 -33.62 -5.98 -4.68
N VAL A 175 -33.05 -7.02 -5.29
CA VAL A 175 -31.59 -7.15 -5.41
C VAL A 175 -31.01 -6.04 -6.31
N ALA A 176 -31.67 -5.75 -7.43
CA ALA A 176 -31.27 -4.66 -8.32
C ALA A 176 -31.36 -3.28 -7.62
N ALA A 177 -32.48 -2.99 -6.96
CA ALA A 177 -32.66 -1.76 -6.20
C ALA A 177 -31.61 -1.61 -5.07
N GLY A 178 -31.30 -2.70 -4.35
CA GLY A 178 -30.27 -2.70 -3.32
C GLY A 178 -28.87 -2.41 -3.86
N ARG A 179 -28.52 -2.92 -5.05
CA ARG A 179 -27.24 -2.59 -5.72
C ARG A 179 -27.17 -1.13 -6.14
N VAL A 180 -28.24 -0.58 -6.73
CA VAL A 180 -28.31 0.84 -7.11
C VAL A 180 -28.19 1.73 -5.87
N ALA A 181 -28.91 1.42 -4.80
CA ALA A 181 -28.80 2.14 -3.53
C ALA A 181 -27.37 2.06 -2.95
N ALA A 182 -26.71 0.90 -3.02
CA ALA A 182 -25.33 0.75 -2.56
C ALA A 182 -24.34 1.61 -3.39
N ILE A 183 -24.55 1.73 -4.71
CA ILE A 183 -23.72 2.59 -5.58
C ILE A 183 -23.93 4.07 -5.23
N ILE A 184 -25.17 4.51 -5.07
CA ILE A 184 -25.50 5.90 -4.70
C ILE A 184 -24.95 6.26 -3.32
N LEU A 185 -25.02 5.33 -2.34
CA LEU A 185 -24.52 5.54 -0.98
C LEU A 185 -22.99 5.35 -0.86
N MET A 186 -22.33 4.79 -1.88
CA MET A 186 -20.90 4.46 -1.81
C MET A 186 -20.02 5.67 -1.44
N PRO A 187 -20.17 6.88 -2.02
CA PRO A 187 -19.32 8.02 -1.67
C PRO A 187 -19.47 8.43 -0.20
N ALA A 188 -20.70 8.43 0.32
CA ALA A 188 -20.97 8.73 1.73
C ALA A 188 -20.37 7.67 2.65
N VAL A 189 -20.46 6.39 2.29
CA VAL A 189 -19.83 5.31 3.07
C VAL A 189 -18.31 5.39 3.01
N VAL A 190 -17.71 5.71 1.86
CA VAL A 190 -16.26 5.89 1.75
C VAL A 190 -15.79 7.07 2.60
N ALA A 191 -16.48 8.21 2.54
CA ALA A 191 -16.18 9.38 3.37
C ALA A 191 -16.28 9.04 4.87
N TRP A 192 -17.34 8.33 5.27
CA TRP A 192 -17.50 7.84 6.64
C TRP A 192 -16.40 6.87 7.06
N ALA A 193 -16.06 5.89 6.20
CA ALA A 193 -15.01 4.92 6.47
C ALA A 193 -13.65 5.59 6.63
N LEU A 194 -13.34 6.60 5.80
CA LEU A 194 -12.12 7.41 5.91
C LEU A 194 -12.09 8.22 7.21
N LEU A 195 -13.22 8.84 7.58
CA LEU A 195 -13.34 9.58 8.84
C LEU A 195 -13.10 8.67 10.05
N VAL A 196 -13.80 7.53 10.11
CA VAL A 196 -13.62 6.53 11.17
C VAL A 196 -12.19 5.99 11.18
N PHE A 197 -11.60 5.76 10.01
CA PHE A 197 -10.23 5.28 9.89
C PHE A 197 -9.22 6.28 10.47
N ILE A 198 -9.29 7.56 10.08
CA ILE A 198 -8.36 8.61 10.49
C ILE A 198 -8.57 9.00 11.96
N VAL A 199 -9.82 9.19 12.39
CA VAL A 199 -10.12 9.74 13.72
C VAL A 199 -10.14 8.67 14.81
N ILE A 200 -10.51 7.43 14.48
CA ILE A 200 -10.73 6.37 15.48
C ILE A 200 -9.73 5.23 15.29
N LEU A 201 -9.72 4.57 14.14
CA LEU A 201 -8.95 3.31 13.98
C LEU A 201 -7.45 3.54 14.10
N TRP A 202 -6.91 4.55 13.41
CA TRP A 202 -5.47 4.81 13.39
C TRP A 202 -4.92 5.22 14.78
N PRO A 203 -5.50 6.21 15.50
CA PRO A 203 -5.04 6.56 16.85
C PRO A 203 -5.16 5.40 17.85
N VAL A 204 -6.24 4.62 17.79
CA VAL A 204 -6.42 3.46 18.67
C VAL A 204 -5.41 2.36 18.35
N ALA A 205 -5.11 2.10 17.08
CA ALA A 205 -4.07 1.16 16.67
C ALA A 205 -2.67 1.59 17.15
N MET A 206 -2.35 2.89 17.05
CA MET A 206 -1.12 3.48 17.59
C MET A 206 -1.03 3.27 19.10
N LEU A 207 -2.10 3.57 19.85
CA LEU A 207 -2.14 3.37 21.30
C LEU A 207 -1.91 1.91 21.69
N PHE A 208 -2.61 0.97 21.01
CA PHE A 208 -2.40 -0.45 21.26
C PHE A 208 -0.98 -0.92 20.92
N PHE A 209 -0.36 -0.36 19.89
CA PHE A 209 1.02 -0.70 19.55
C PHE A 209 2.00 -0.22 20.61
N ILE A 210 1.81 0.98 21.19
CA ILE A 210 2.65 1.47 22.30
C ILE A 210 2.59 0.49 23.48
N CYS A 211 1.40 -0.07 23.78
CA CYS A 211 1.23 -1.06 24.84
C CYS A 211 1.73 -2.48 24.47
N TYR A 212 1.64 -2.87 23.19
CA TYR A 212 1.92 -4.23 22.71
C TYR A 212 2.72 -4.25 21.40
N PRO A 213 3.95 -3.70 21.38
CA PRO A 213 4.69 -3.42 20.15
C PRO A 213 5.00 -4.69 19.36
N ILE A 214 5.43 -5.76 20.04
CA ILE A 214 5.75 -7.07 19.47
C ILE A 214 4.52 -7.72 18.82
N ARG A 215 3.38 -7.74 19.54
CA ARG A 215 2.20 -8.51 19.13
C ARG A 215 1.48 -7.87 17.94
N LEU A 216 1.55 -6.54 17.83
CA LEU A 216 0.79 -5.76 16.86
C LEU A 216 1.65 -5.14 15.75
N SER A 217 2.96 -5.41 15.71
CA SER A 217 3.85 -4.75 14.75
C SER A 217 3.38 -4.87 13.30
N ARG A 218 2.98 -6.07 12.83
CA ARG A 218 2.43 -6.28 11.47
C ARG A 218 1.13 -5.51 11.23
N ALA A 219 0.23 -5.54 12.20
CA ALA A 219 -1.06 -4.86 12.09
C ALA A 219 -0.87 -3.34 12.04
N LEU A 220 0.06 -2.80 12.84
CA LEU A 220 0.35 -1.37 12.81
C LEU A 220 1.02 -0.96 11.49
N ILE A 221 2.03 -1.71 11.00
CA ILE A 221 2.66 -1.41 9.70
C ILE A 221 1.58 -1.36 8.60
N PHE A 222 0.66 -2.33 8.58
CA PHE A 222 -0.46 -2.31 7.64
C PHE A 222 -1.33 -1.05 7.78
N VAL A 223 -1.76 -0.69 8.99
CA VAL A 223 -2.58 0.52 9.23
C VAL A 223 -1.84 1.79 8.84
N LEU A 224 -0.56 1.94 9.21
CA LEU A 224 0.27 3.08 8.85
C LEU A 224 0.45 3.21 7.34
N CYS A 225 0.66 2.09 6.63
CA CYS A 225 0.77 2.09 5.18
C CYS A 225 -0.54 2.52 4.49
N ILE A 226 -1.70 2.05 4.96
CA ILE A 226 -2.99 2.50 4.44
C ILE A 226 -3.22 3.99 4.72
N ALA A 227 -2.88 4.47 5.92
CA ALA A 227 -2.96 5.89 6.26
C ALA A 227 -2.03 6.74 5.38
N LEU A 228 -0.78 6.32 5.17
CA LEU A 228 0.14 6.96 4.25
C LEU A 228 -0.41 7.02 2.82
N ALA A 229 -1.02 5.94 2.32
CA ALA A 229 -1.65 5.92 1.01
C ALA A 229 -2.81 6.93 0.92
N VAL A 230 -3.70 6.96 1.93
CA VAL A 230 -4.83 7.90 1.99
C VAL A 230 -4.35 9.36 1.98
N PHE A 231 -3.37 9.70 2.83
CA PHE A 231 -2.82 11.06 2.87
C PHE A 231 -2.05 11.43 1.60
N SER A 232 -1.38 10.46 0.96
CA SER A 232 -0.70 10.67 -0.32
C SER A 232 -1.69 10.94 -1.46
N ILE A 233 -2.79 10.19 -1.52
CA ILE A 233 -3.89 10.46 -2.47
C ILE A 233 -4.50 11.84 -2.22
N SER A 234 -4.72 12.20 -0.96
CA SER A 234 -5.22 13.54 -0.60
C SER A 234 -4.26 14.65 -1.03
N LEU A 235 -2.95 14.47 -0.83
CA LEU A 235 -1.92 15.39 -1.32
C LEU A 235 -1.97 15.50 -2.85
N MET A 236 -2.09 14.38 -3.57
CA MET A 236 -2.20 14.37 -5.04
C MET A 236 -3.43 15.15 -5.53
N LEU A 237 -4.57 14.99 -4.87
CA LEU A 237 -5.78 15.75 -5.18
C LEU A 237 -5.55 17.25 -4.98
N HIS A 238 -4.98 17.66 -3.85
CA HIS A 238 -4.64 19.07 -3.61
C HIS A 238 -3.65 19.63 -4.64
N MET A 239 -2.59 18.89 -4.98
CA MET A 239 -1.64 19.33 -6.02
C MET A 239 -2.31 19.46 -7.39
N THR A 240 -3.22 18.54 -7.73
CA THR A 240 -4.00 18.61 -8.96
C THR A 240 -4.91 19.85 -8.96
N THR A 241 -5.58 20.16 -7.84
CA THR A 241 -6.37 21.38 -7.68
C THR A 241 -5.51 22.63 -7.82
N PHE A 242 -4.30 22.65 -7.24
CA PHE A 242 -3.36 23.78 -7.34
C PHE A 242 -2.79 23.97 -8.76
N LEU A 243 -2.65 22.89 -9.52
CA LEU A 243 -2.28 22.95 -10.93
C LEU A 243 -3.44 23.49 -11.78
N ALA A 244 -4.66 23.03 -11.54
CA ALA A 244 -5.87 23.44 -12.26
C ALA A 244 -6.31 24.89 -11.95
N ALA A 245 -6.16 25.33 -10.71
CA ALA A 245 -6.54 26.66 -10.23
C ALA A 245 -5.33 27.40 -9.64
N PRO A 246 -4.59 28.20 -10.43
CA PRO A 246 -3.41 28.94 -9.96
C PRO A 246 -3.70 29.88 -8.78
N SER A 247 -4.92 30.42 -8.69
CA SER A 247 -5.37 31.28 -7.59
C SER A 247 -5.49 30.56 -6.24
N MET A 248 -5.55 29.23 -6.23
CA MET A 248 -5.66 28.39 -5.04
C MET A 248 -4.29 27.94 -4.50
N ARG A 249 -3.19 28.23 -5.20
CA ARG A 249 -1.86 27.80 -4.77
C ARG A 249 -1.49 28.38 -3.42
N PRO A 250 -0.78 27.63 -2.56
CA PRO A 250 -0.17 28.15 -1.35
C PRO A 250 0.74 29.32 -1.69
N ILE A 251 0.67 30.36 -0.87
CA ILE A 251 1.50 31.56 -1.00
C ILE A 251 2.49 31.56 0.16
N TYR A 252 3.72 31.97 -0.10
CA TYR A 252 4.77 32.13 0.90
C TYR A 252 5.36 33.53 0.82
N ALA A 253 5.85 34.04 1.96
CA ALA A 253 6.58 35.30 1.98
C ALA A 253 8.09 35.05 1.90
N VAL A 254 8.74 35.69 0.93
CA VAL A 254 10.20 35.82 0.92
C VAL A 254 10.53 37.13 1.62
N THR A 255 11.32 37.06 2.68
CA THR A 255 11.62 38.21 3.55
C THR A 255 13.11 38.53 3.53
N TRP A 256 13.47 39.81 3.61
CA TRP A 256 14.84 40.31 3.62
C TRP A 256 14.98 41.45 4.62
N VAL A 257 16.21 41.73 5.03
CA VAL A 257 16.51 42.81 5.97
C VAL A 257 16.82 44.08 5.19
N VAL A 258 16.15 45.20 5.51
CA VAL A 258 16.42 46.47 4.82
C VAL A 258 17.37 47.37 5.60
N ASP A 259 17.33 47.32 6.93
CA ASP A 259 18.23 48.09 7.77
C ASP A 259 18.69 47.24 8.96
N ALA A 260 20.01 47.03 9.06
CA ALA A 260 20.61 46.27 10.15
C ALA A 260 20.46 46.97 11.51
N SER A 261 20.27 48.29 11.52
CA SER A 261 20.19 49.10 12.74
C SER A 261 18.78 49.15 13.36
N ALA A 262 17.73 49.02 12.54
CA ALA A 262 16.33 49.17 12.96
C ALA A 262 15.50 47.87 12.92
N SER A 263 16.16 46.72 12.68
CA SER A 263 15.54 45.38 12.63
C SER A 263 14.22 45.31 11.84
N CYS A 264 14.14 46.02 10.71
CA CYS A 264 12.95 46.04 9.86
C CYS A 264 13.09 45.00 8.74
N PHE A 265 12.14 44.06 8.69
CA PHE A 265 12.06 43.00 7.69
C PHE A 265 11.02 43.36 6.65
N CYS A 266 11.42 43.41 5.39
CA CYS A 266 10.49 43.58 4.29
C CYS A 266 10.25 42.24 3.60
N GLY A 267 9.07 42.07 3.02
CA GLY A 267 8.66 40.81 2.42
C GLY A 267 7.73 40.98 1.23
N CYS A 268 7.81 39.99 0.34
CA CYS A 268 6.96 39.86 -0.84
C CYS A 268 6.36 38.45 -0.91
N HIS A 269 5.17 38.36 -1.49
CA HIS A 269 4.38 37.14 -1.55
C HIS A 269 4.52 36.44 -2.89
N TYR A 270 4.93 35.18 -2.86
CA TYR A 270 5.13 34.35 -4.04
C TYR A 270 4.32 33.07 -3.93
N PRO A 271 3.51 32.72 -4.96
CA PRO A 271 2.81 31.45 -4.97
C PRO A 271 3.77 30.29 -5.25
N LEU A 272 3.36 29.08 -4.91
CA LEU A 272 4.07 27.87 -5.30
C LEU A 272 4.15 27.76 -6.84
N SER A 273 5.34 27.44 -7.36
CA SER A 273 5.57 27.24 -8.79
C SER A 273 4.85 26.02 -9.34
N LYS A 274 4.52 26.04 -10.64
CA LYS A 274 3.95 24.88 -11.34
C LYS A 274 4.87 23.65 -11.24
N ALA A 275 6.17 23.87 -11.38
CA ALA A 275 7.18 22.81 -11.27
C ALA A 275 7.20 22.18 -9.87
N GLY A 276 7.15 23.01 -8.82
CA GLY A 276 7.03 22.54 -7.43
C GLY A 276 5.77 21.69 -7.21
N CYS A 277 4.61 22.14 -7.69
CA CYS A 277 3.37 21.34 -7.63
C CYS A 277 3.52 19.98 -8.35
N MET A 278 4.12 19.95 -9.54
CA MET A 278 4.33 18.71 -10.31
C MET A 278 5.29 17.74 -9.61
N GLN A 279 6.37 18.26 -9.02
CA GLN A 279 7.31 17.43 -8.25
C GLN A 279 6.62 16.80 -7.03
N ILE A 280 5.87 17.59 -6.26
CA ILE A 280 5.13 17.10 -5.08
C ILE A 280 4.04 16.10 -5.50
N LEU A 281 3.36 16.34 -6.62
CA LEU A 281 2.39 15.39 -7.19
C LEU A 281 3.06 14.04 -7.49
N PHE A 282 4.21 14.03 -8.15
CA PHE A 282 4.95 12.82 -8.48
C PHE A 282 5.43 12.06 -7.22
N ILE A 283 5.90 12.79 -6.21
CA ILE A 283 6.23 12.23 -4.89
C ILE A 283 4.99 11.54 -4.29
N GLY A 284 3.83 12.19 -4.33
CA GLY A 284 2.57 11.62 -3.87
C GLY A 284 2.18 10.32 -4.60
N VAL A 285 2.40 10.24 -5.91
CA VAL A 285 2.17 9.01 -6.71
C VAL A 285 3.08 7.88 -6.25
N ILE A 286 4.39 8.14 -6.14
CA ILE A 286 5.38 7.14 -5.70
C ILE A 286 5.04 6.66 -4.29
N MET A 287 4.77 7.58 -3.36
CA MET A 287 4.43 7.24 -1.97
C MET A 287 3.16 6.40 -1.87
N THR A 288 2.13 6.72 -2.66
CA THR A 288 0.91 5.93 -2.73
C THR A 288 1.20 4.51 -3.20
N PHE A 289 1.97 4.36 -4.29
CA PHE A 289 2.32 3.05 -4.83
C PHE A 289 3.15 2.22 -3.82
N GLN A 290 4.21 2.80 -3.26
CA GLN A 290 5.09 2.12 -2.30
C GLN A 290 4.35 1.71 -1.02
N SER A 291 3.51 2.59 -0.47
CA SER A 291 2.73 2.30 0.72
C SER A 291 1.71 1.19 0.48
N LEU A 292 1.03 1.16 -0.67
CA LEU A 292 0.12 0.07 -1.03
C LEU A 292 0.87 -1.26 -1.20
N MET A 293 2.02 -1.27 -1.88
CA MET A 293 2.84 -2.49 -2.03
C MET A 293 3.27 -3.07 -0.68
N LEU A 294 3.72 -2.21 0.24
CA LEU A 294 4.08 -2.61 1.59
C LEU A 294 2.84 -3.08 2.40
N ALA A 295 1.69 -2.42 2.24
CA ALA A 295 0.44 -2.84 2.85
C ALA A 295 0.00 -4.23 2.36
N PHE A 296 0.07 -4.52 1.06
CA PHE A 296 -0.26 -5.83 0.51
C PHE A 296 0.67 -6.93 1.01
N ARG A 297 1.97 -6.63 1.10
CA ARG A 297 2.95 -7.53 1.70
C ARG A 297 2.62 -7.82 3.18
N CYS A 298 2.26 -6.80 3.96
CA CYS A 298 1.80 -6.98 5.33
C CYS A 298 0.50 -7.78 5.41
N LEU A 299 -0.45 -7.55 4.52
CA LEU A 299 -1.73 -8.28 4.47
C LEU A 299 -1.52 -9.77 4.22
N LYS A 300 -0.56 -10.12 3.34
CA LYS A 300 -0.18 -11.52 3.09
C LYS A 300 0.34 -12.18 4.37
N GLY A 301 1.22 -11.51 5.12
CA GLY A 301 1.75 -11.99 6.40
C GLY A 301 0.75 -11.94 7.57
N LEU A 302 -0.28 -11.09 7.51
CA LEU A 302 -1.39 -11.09 8.46
C LEU A 302 -2.38 -12.21 8.18
N ARG A 303 -2.53 -12.64 6.93
CA ARG A 303 -3.40 -13.76 6.54
C ARG A 303 -2.81 -15.12 6.91
N ARG A 304 -1.49 -15.26 6.87
CA ARG A 304 -0.76 -16.49 7.20
C ARG A 304 0.42 -16.16 8.11
N ASN A 305 0.39 -16.66 9.34
CA ASN A 305 1.48 -16.55 10.31
C ASN A 305 2.83 -17.01 9.74
N ASN A 306 2.84 -18.08 8.94
CA ASN A 306 4.04 -18.69 8.35
C ASN A 306 4.69 -17.83 7.25
N TRP A 307 4.00 -16.80 6.76
CA TRP A 307 4.57 -15.81 5.84
C TRP A 307 5.21 -14.70 6.65
N ALA A 308 6.43 -14.95 7.12
CA ALA A 308 7.24 -13.99 7.84
C ALA A 308 8.33 -13.44 6.92
N ASN A 309 8.17 -12.18 6.50
CA ASN A 309 9.16 -11.48 5.70
C ASN A 309 9.69 -10.27 6.49
N LEU A 310 11.00 -10.06 6.49
CA LEU A 310 11.64 -8.87 7.07
C LEU A 310 11.21 -7.61 6.31
N MET A 311 10.42 -6.73 6.91
CA MET A 311 9.80 -5.59 6.22
C MET A 311 10.82 -4.56 5.70
N SER A 312 12.04 -4.53 6.25
CA SER A 312 13.16 -3.74 5.73
C SER A 312 13.74 -4.26 4.41
N VAL A 313 13.57 -5.55 4.07
CA VAL A 313 14.15 -6.17 2.88
C VAL A 313 13.09 -6.34 1.79
N THR A 314 13.37 -5.84 0.59
CA THR A 314 12.45 -5.90 -0.56
C THR A 314 12.13 -7.34 -0.97
N PHE A 315 13.11 -8.24 -0.89
CA PHE A 315 12.94 -9.66 -1.18
C PHE A 315 12.29 -10.39 0.00
N ALA A 316 11.34 -11.28 -0.31
CA ALA A 316 10.72 -12.14 0.69
C ALA A 316 11.69 -13.28 1.03
N VAL A 317 12.38 -13.17 2.15
CA VAL A 317 13.20 -14.28 2.67
C VAL A 317 12.30 -15.18 3.52
N PRO A 318 12.08 -16.45 3.17
CA PRO A 318 11.37 -17.37 4.05
C PRO A 318 12.18 -17.58 5.33
N LEU A 319 11.66 -17.10 6.46
CA LEU A 319 12.31 -17.25 7.77
C LEU A 319 12.12 -18.66 8.37
N THR A 320 11.15 -19.42 7.89
CA THR A 320 11.02 -20.84 8.21
C THR A 320 11.89 -21.65 7.27
N LEU A 321 12.98 -22.21 7.82
CA LEU A 321 13.69 -23.31 7.17
C LEU A 321 12.81 -24.55 7.27
N TYR A 322 12.30 -24.99 6.13
CA TYR A 322 11.62 -26.26 6.02
C TYR A 322 12.65 -27.33 5.77
N ALA A 323 12.67 -28.40 6.57
CA ALA A 323 13.44 -29.58 6.18
C ALA A 323 12.87 -30.08 4.85
N VAL A 324 13.71 -30.11 3.83
CA VAL A 324 13.33 -30.63 2.51
C VAL A 324 13.91 -32.03 2.41
N GLU A 325 13.06 -33.03 2.61
CA GLU A 325 13.37 -34.38 2.17
C GLU A 325 12.95 -34.49 0.72
N TRP A 326 13.94 -34.79 -0.13
CA TRP A 326 13.71 -34.90 -1.55
C TRP A 326 14.33 -36.17 -2.09
N THR A 327 13.46 -37.00 -2.64
CA THR A 327 13.82 -38.30 -3.22
C THR A 327 13.17 -38.41 -4.59
N GLN A 328 13.83 -39.12 -5.50
CA GLN A 328 13.24 -39.55 -6.76
C GLN A 328 12.06 -40.50 -6.48
N PRO A 329 11.18 -40.76 -7.48
CA PRO A 329 10.04 -41.68 -7.30
C PRO A 329 10.43 -43.10 -6.88
N ASP A 330 11.67 -43.51 -7.18
CA ASP A 330 12.25 -44.79 -6.79
C ASP A 330 12.87 -44.78 -5.38
N GLY A 331 12.74 -43.67 -4.64
CA GLY A 331 13.28 -43.47 -3.30
C GLY A 331 14.78 -43.11 -3.27
N LYS A 332 15.44 -42.99 -4.42
CA LYS A 332 16.87 -42.61 -4.47
C LYS A 332 17.06 -41.10 -4.20
N PRO A 333 18.26 -40.69 -3.73
CA PRO A 333 18.59 -39.27 -3.61
C PRO A 333 18.47 -38.54 -4.95
N ILE A 334 18.21 -37.23 -4.89
CA ILE A 334 18.13 -36.37 -6.08
C ILE A 334 19.43 -36.42 -6.90
N ARG A 335 19.31 -36.12 -8.20
CA ARG A 335 20.45 -36.13 -9.12
C ARG A 335 21.57 -35.23 -8.58
N PHE A 336 22.81 -35.71 -8.65
CA PHE A 336 24.03 -35.04 -8.15
C PHE A 336 24.19 -34.97 -6.61
N ARG A 337 23.32 -35.62 -5.83
CA ARG A 337 23.51 -35.79 -4.38
C ARG A 337 23.85 -37.22 -4.02
N LYS A 338 24.66 -37.39 -2.97
CA LYS A 338 24.90 -38.70 -2.38
C LYS A 338 23.81 -39.04 -1.35
N GLU A 339 23.59 -40.33 -1.14
CA GLU A 339 22.81 -40.80 -0.01
C GLU A 339 23.41 -40.23 1.29
N SER A 340 22.59 -39.64 2.15
CA SER A 340 22.94 -38.84 3.35
C SER A 340 23.40 -37.38 3.16
N GLU A 341 23.52 -36.87 1.93
CA GLU A 341 23.84 -35.45 1.72
C GLU A 341 22.58 -34.58 1.88
N PRO A 342 22.58 -33.58 2.78
CA PRO A 342 21.41 -32.73 2.97
C PRO A 342 21.14 -31.90 1.73
N VAL A 343 19.90 -31.96 1.25
CA VAL A 343 19.40 -31.18 0.11
C VAL A 343 19.60 -29.67 0.32
N GLN A 344 19.56 -29.22 1.57
CA GLN A 344 19.74 -27.81 1.98
C GLN A 344 21.19 -27.43 2.34
N GLY A 345 22.19 -28.23 1.94
CA GLY A 345 23.60 -27.93 2.24
C GLY A 345 24.15 -26.67 1.56
N GLU A 346 23.40 -26.06 0.63
CA GLU A 346 23.82 -24.89 -0.12
C GLU A 346 23.34 -23.58 0.52
N PRO A 347 24.22 -22.56 0.66
CA PRO A 347 23.92 -21.30 1.34
C PRO A 347 22.92 -20.37 0.61
N ALA A 348 22.27 -20.85 -0.45
CA ALA A 348 21.21 -20.15 -1.19
C ALA A 348 20.14 -21.14 -1.67
N PHE A 349 19.80 -22.12 -0.83
CA PHE A 349 18.80 -23.13 -1.15
C PHE A 349 17.42 -22.50 -1.38
N ASP A 350 17.01 -22.39 -2.64
CA ASP A 350 15.64 -22.13 -3.05
C ASP A 350 14.99 -23.46 -3.48
N PRO A 351 14.06 -24.01 -2.67
CA PRO A 351 13.41 -25.28 -3.01
C PRO A 351 12.66 -25.22 -4.34
N PHE A 352 12.23 -24.02 -4.79
CA PHE A 352 11.52 -23.84 -6.05
C PHE A 352 12.48 -23.83 -7.24
N ALA A 353 13.62 -23.14 -7.12
CA ALA A 353 14.64 -23.15 -8.16
C ALA A 353 15.14 -24.56 -8.44
N MET A 354 15.35 -25.38 -7.39
CA MET A 354 15.75 -26.76 -7.64
C MET A 354 14.62 -27.61 -8.25
N MET A 355 13.34 -27.35 -7.91
CA MET A 355 12.20 -28.05 -8.55
C MET A 355 12.23 -27.86 -10.07
N ASP A 356 12.56 -26.67 -10.55
CA ASP A 356 12.63 -26.40 -11.98
C ASP A 356 13.78 -27.15 -12.69
N GLU A 357 14.85 -27.50 -11.95
CA GLU A 357 16.01 -28.22 -12.48
C GLU A 357 15.84 -29.74 -12.54
N GLN A 358 14.83 -30.31 -11.88
CA GLN A 358 14.60 -31.76 -11.91
C GLN A 358 13.74 -32.17 -13.11
N PRO A 359 14.19 -33.10 -13.98
CA PRO A 359 13.43 -33.55 -15.15
C PRO A 359 12.11 -34.26 -14.78
N GLU A 360 11.96 -34.69 -13.52
CA GLU A 360 10.76 -35.34 -12.99
C GLU A 360 9.99 -34.49 -11.98
N SER A 361 10.18 -33.17 -12.00
CA SER A 361 9.53 -32.23 -11.08
C SER A 361 8.01 -32.37 -11.00
N LYS A 362 7.37 -32.73 -12.12
CA LYS A 362 5.92 -33.04 -12.19
C LYS A 362 5.44 -34.17 -11.26
N TRP A 363 6.33 -35.08 -10.86
CA TRP A 363 6.00 -36.24 -10.02
C TRP A 363 6.67 -36.19 -8.64
N THR A 364 7.54 -35.21 -8.43
CA THR A 364 8.34 -35.15 -7.21
C THR A 364 7.55 -34.39 -6.13
N THR A 365 7.31 -35.04 -4.99
CA THR A 365 6.57 -34.43 -3.89
C THR A 365 7.54 -33.79 -2.91
N VAL A 366 7.31 -32.51 -2.56
CA VAL A 366 8.13 -31.79 -1.59
C VAL A 366 7.42 -31.79 -0.24
N CYS A 367 7.95 -32.55 0.72
CA CYS A 367 7.48 -32.51 2.10
C CYS A 367 8.26 -31.44 2.87
N LEU A 368 7.60 -30.31 3.13
CA LEU A 368 8.17 -29.20 3.89
C LEU A 368 7.58 -29.19 5.30
N LYS A 369 8.39 -29.52 6.31
CA LYS A 369 8.00 -29.39 7.72
C LYS A 369 8.82 -28.28 8.38
N PRO A 370 8.20 -27.34 9.11
CA PRO A 370 8.95 -26.42 9.95
C PRO A 370 9.65 -27.22 11.05
N VAL A 371 10.98 -27.15 11.07
CA VAL A 371 11.78 -27.81 12.10
C VAL A 371 12.49 -26.71 12.90
N PRO A 372 12.38 -26.71 14.24
CA PRO A 372 13.17 -25.79 15.04
C PRO A 372 14.65 -26.11 14.85
N VAL A 373 15.44 -25.13 14.39
CA VAL A 373 16.90 -25.26 14.34
C VAL A 373 17.40 -25.34 15.77
N GLN A 374 17.64 -26.56 16.26
CA GLN A 374 18.42 -26.76 17.47
C GLN A 374 19.87 -26.49 17.08
N GLY A 375 20.34 -25.28 17.34
CA GLY A 375 21.77 -24.98 17.30
C GLY A 375 22.46 -25.79 18.39
N ARG A 376 22.77 -27.06 18.12
CA ARG A 376 23.87 -27.72 18.82
C ARG A 376 25.13 -27.03 18.34
N ALA A 377 25.62 -26.08 19.13
CA ALA A 377 27.03 -25.77 19.08
C ALA A 377 27.74 -27.11 19.27
N ILE A 378 28.41 -27.61 18.25
CA ILE A 378 29.25 -28.80 18.36
C ILE A 378 30.38 -28.39 19.30
N GLU A 379 30.22 -28.67 20.59
CA GLU A 379 31.26 -28.48 21.60
C GLU A 379 32.50 -29.27 21.13
N GLY A 380 33.57 -28.56 20.80
CA GLY A 380 34.87 -29.14 20.41
C GLY A 380 35.36 -28.84 19.00
N MET A 381 34.62 -28.11 18.14
CA MET A 381 35.14 -27.71 16.82
C MET A 381 35.89 -26.38 16.86
N ASP A 382 37.17 -26.43 16.48
CA ASP A 382 38.14 -25.35 16.43
C ASP A 382 37.65 -24.14 15.59
N LEU A 383 37.83 -22.92 16.10
CA LEU A 383 37.22 -21.69 15.56
C LEU A 383 37.67 -21.40 14.10
N ALA A 384 38.83 -21.91 13.71
CA ALA A 384 39.41 -21.76 12.36
C ALA A 384 38.79 -22.72 11.32
N ALA A 385 38.13 -23.80 11.74
CA ALA A 385 37.47 -24.76 10.86
C ALA A 385 35.98 -24.44 10.61
N ARG A 386 35.50 -23.26 11.03
CA ARG A 386 34.16 -22.71 10.73
C ARG A 386 33.99 -22.36 9.24
N LYS A 387 34.20 -23.31 8.32
CA LYS A 387 33.25 -23.41 7.21
C LYS A 387 31.95 -23.82 7.88
N LEU A 388 31.02 -22.87 8.01
CA LEU A 388 29.65 -23.10 8.49
C LEU A 388 29.01 -24.21 7.63
N ARG A 389 29.28 -25.48 7.95
CA ARG A 389 28.41 -26.58 7.57
C ARG A 389 27.15 -26.37 8.38
N PHE A 390 26.22 -25.67 7.77
CA PHE A 390 24.85 -25.65 8.25
C PHE A 390 24.36 -27.08 8.09
N GLU A 391 24.32 -27.84 9.19
CA GLU A 391 23.50 -29.05 9.21
C GLU A 391 22.05 -28.57 9.09
N GLY A 392 21.48 -28.78 7.91
CA GLY A 392 20.07 -28.49 7.67
C GLY A 392 19.20 -29.21 8.69
N PRO A 393 18.00 -28.69 8.99
CA PRO A 393 17.09 -29.34 9.91
C PRO A 393 16.85 -30.81 9.52
N THR A 394 17.15 -31.74 10.43
CA THR A 394 16.92 -33.17 10.22
C THR A 394 15.54 -33.56 10.73
N LEU A 395 14.77 -34.25 9.89
CA LEU A 395 13.47 -34.81 10.26
C LEU A 395 13.71 -36.00 11.21
N ARG A 396 13.52 -35.78 12.52
CA ARG A 396 13.31 -36.89 13.45
C ARG A 396 12.04 -37.63 13.02
N THR A 397 12.13 -38.91 12.66
CA THR A 397 11.03 -39.83 12.31
C THR A 397 9.64 -39.31 12.72
N CYS A 398 8.95 -38.64 11.80
CA CYS A 398 7.69 -37.95 12.10
C CYS A 398 6.50 -38.82 11.73
N ASN A 399 5.56 -38.97 12.65
CA ASN A 399 4.21 -39.42 12.33
C ASN A 399 3.53 -38.36 11.43
N LEU A 400 3.06 -38.76 10.24
CA LEU A 400 2.32 -37.90 9.31
C LEU A 400 1.11 -37.21 9.98
N ASN A 401 0.59 -37.81 11.05
CA ASN A 401 -0.54 -37.32 11.84
C ASN A 401 -0.25 -36.02 12.62
N ASP A 402 1.01 -35.64 12.81
CA ASP A 402 1.41 -34.42 13.56
C ASP A 402 1.71 -33.19 12.68
N VAL A 403 1.53 -33.29 11.36
CA VAL A 403 1.82 -32.20 10.43
C VAL A 403 0.55 -31.38 10.13
N ASP A 404 0.48 -30.12 10.57
CA ASP A 404 -0.70 -29.25 10.37
C ASP A 404 -0.80 -28.67 8.93
N GLU A 405 0.32 -28.59 8.21
CA GLU A 405 0.42 -28.05 6.86
C GLU A 405 1.33 -28.90 5.98
N VAL A 406 0.85 -29.25 4.78
CA VAL A 406 1.62 -29.97 3.74
C VAL A 406 1.74 -29.06 2.53
N ILE A 407 2.90 -28.96 1.90
CA ILE A 407 3.06 -28.13 0.70
C ILE A 407 2.65 -28.94 -0.54
N GLY A 408 1.66 -28.46 -1.28
CA GLY A 408 1.16 -29.13 -2.49
C GLY A 408 2.09 -28.98 -3.69
N CYS A 409 1.77 -29.65 -4.81
CA CYS A 409 2.60 -29.76 -6.02
C CYS A 409 2.94 -28.43 -6.74
N CYS A 410 2.45 -27.29 -6.26
CA CYS A 410 2.80 -25.95 -6.76
C CYS A 410 3.56 -25.11 -5.72
N GLY A 411 4.06 -25.76 -4.67
CA GLY A 411 4.80 -25.14 -3.57
C GLY A 411 3.98 -24.18 -2.69
N PHE A 412 2.65 -24.30 -2.72
CA PHE A 412 1.76 -23.60 -1.78
C PHE A 412 1.42 -24.50 -0.57
N PRO A 413 1.44 -23.97 0.67
CA PRO A 413 0.96 -24.69 1.84
C PRO A 413 -0.54 -25.00 1.75
N CYS A 414 -0.87 -26.28 1.86
CA CYS A 414 -2.21 -26.84 2.01
C CYS A 414 -2.44 -27.18 3.49
N ARG A 415 -3.59 -26.76 4.04
CA ARG A 415 -4.01 -27.20 5.38
C ARG A 415 -4.43 -28.65 5.33
N LYS A 416 -4.11 -29.41 6.38
CA LYS A 416 -4.46 -30.84 6.50
C LYS A 416 -5.95 -31.16 6.26
N SER A 417 -6.84 -30.23 6.58
CA SER A 417 -8.29 -30.38 6.34
C SER A 417 -8.68 -30.48 4.86
N ALA A 418 -7.80 -30.10 3.92
CA ALA A 418 -8.01 -30.25 2.49
C ALA A 418 -7.53 -31.61 1.94
N ILE A 419 -6.80 -32.40 2.74
CA ILE A 419 -6.13 -33.65 2.32
C ILE A 419 -6.94 -34.89 2.73
N ASN A 420 -7.90 -34.76 3.64
CA ASN A 420 -8.75 -35.87 4.08
C ASN A 420 -9.84 -36.26 3.06
N SER A 421 -9.86 -35.66 1.87
CA SER A 421 -10.51 -36.26 0.71
C SER A 421 -9.66 -37.44 0.23
N PRO A 422 -10.22 -38.64 0.00
CA PRO A 422 -9.45 -39.77 -0.51
C PRO A 422 -8.65 -39.35 -1.75
N PRO A 423 -7.39 -39.80 -1.89
CA PRO A 423 -6.56 -39.40 -3.01
C PRO A 423 -7.31 -39.73 -4.31
N PRO A 424 -7.54 -38.76 -5.21
CA PRO A 424 -7.80 -39.14 -6.58
C PRO A 424 -6.61 -40.00 -7.03
N SER A 425 -6.92 -41.00 -7.86
CA SER A 425 -5.96 -41.77 -8.66
C SER A 425 -4.83 -40.88 -9.22
N PRO A 426 -3.66 -41.43 -9.60
CA PRO A 426 -2.38 -40.72 -9.77
C PRO A 426 -2.29 -39.69 -10.91
N THR A 427 -3.40 -39.09 -11.32
CA THR A 427 -3.49 -37.87 -12.09
C THR A 427 -3.67 -36.70 -11.12
N CYS A 428 -2.55 -36.07 -10.74
CA CYS A 428 -2.53 -34.80 -10.01
C CYS A 428 -3.18 -33.71 -10.88
N SER A 429 -4.51 -33.57 -10.81
CA SER A 429 -5.27 -32.57 -11.56
C SER A 429 -5.41 -31.28 -10.75
N CYS A 430 -4.30 -30.54 -10.60
CA CYS A 430 -4.38 -29.11 -10.27
C CYS A 430 -5.09 -28.29 -11.38
N SER A 431 -5.47 -28.92 -12.50
CA SER A 431 -6.26 -28.36 -13.59
C SER A 431 -7.78 -28.35 -13.35
N ALA A 432 -8.32 -29.10 -12.38
CA ALA A 432 -9.76 -29.17 -12.15
C ALA A 432 -10.36 -27.87 -11.59
N SER A 433 -9.62 -27.15 -10.73
CA SER A 433 -10.10 -25.91 -10.11
C SER A 433 -10.15 -24.70 -11.06
N LEU A 434 -9.56 -24.78 -12.26
CA LEU A 434 -9.62 -23.72 -13.28
C LEU A 434 -10.73 -23.96 -14.32
N ARG A 435 -11.08 -25.22 -14.61
CA ARG A 435 -12.19 -25.54 -15.53
C ARG A 435 -13.57 -25.31 -14.91
N ASP A 436 -13.71 -25.41 -13.59
CA ASP A 436 -14.96 -25.08 -12.90
C ASP A 436 -15.26 -23.57 -12.85
N ALA A 437 -14.29 -22.72 -13.21
CA ALA A 437 -14.51 -21.28 -13.38
C ALA A 437 -14.95 -20.90 -14.81
N GLU A 438 -14.75 -21.77 -15.80
CA GLU A 438 -15.15 -21.55 -17.20
C GLU A 438 -16.47 -22.26 -17.57
N ARG A 439 -16.97 -23.19 -16.74
CA ARG A 439 -18.19 -23.98 -17.02
C ARG A 439 -19.50 -23.39 -16.47
N GLY A 440 -19.51 -22.10 -16.15
CA GLY A 440 -20.67 -21.37 -15.64
C GLY A 440 -21.48 -20.61 -16.70
N GLN A 441 -21.20 -20.80 -18.00
CA GLN A 441 -21.80 -19.99 -19.05
C GLN A 441 -22.05 -20.78 -20.33
N GLU A 442 -22.78 -21.89 -20.24
CA GLU A 442 -23.34 -22.55 -21.43
C GLU A 442 -24.61 -23.33 -21.05
N GLY A 443 -25.75 -22.91 -21.62
CA GLY A 443 -26.95 -23.72 -21.77
C GLY A 443 -28.06 -23.51 -20.73
N ASP A 444 -28.99 -22.59 -21.02
CA ASP A 444 -30.42 -22.94 -20.97
C ASP A 444 -31.15 -22.14 -22.04
N GLY A 445 -31.36 -22.79 -23.18
CA GLY A 445 -32.23 -22.36 -24.25
C GLY A 445 -33.38 -23.36 -24.33
N GLY A 446 -34.60 -22.85 -24.26
CA GLY A 446 -35.84 -23.57 -24.48
C GLY A 446 -37.01 -22.57 -24.52
N ASP A 447 -37.40 -22.19 -25.74
CA ASP A 447 -38.73 -22.31 -26.37
C ASP A 447 -39.93 -22.46 -25.41
N GLU A 448 -41.13 -21.91 -25.62
CA GLU A 448 -41.81 -21.11 -26.63
C GLU A 448 -43.11 -20.61 -25.93
N ASP A 449 -43.75 -19.55 -26.45
CA ASP A 449 -45.22 -19.38 -26.58
C ASP A 449 -45.63 -17.89 -26.63
N GLU A 450 -45.89 -17.47 -27.88
CA GLU A 450 -47.07 -16.75 -28.38
C GLU A 450 -47.91 -15.87 -27.42
N ASP A 451 -47.98 -14.55 -27.68
CA ASP A 451 -49.22 -13.95 -28.21
C ASP A 451 -49.12 -12.43 -28.54
N THR A 452 -49.57 -12.11 -29.76
CA THR A 452 -50.26 -10.90 -30.29
C THR A 452 -49.86 -9.46 -29.86
N ALA A 453 -49.48 -8.62 -30.84
CA ALA A 453 -50.34 -7.57 -31.45
C ALA A 453 -49.55 -6.52 -32.27
N GLU A 454 -49.96 -6.37 -33.54
CA GLU A 454 -49.96 -5.22 -34.45
C GLU A 454 -49.13 -3.95 -34.13
N THR A 455 -48.27 -3.50 -35.05
CA THR A 455 -48.59 -2.39 -35.99
C THR A 455 -47.53 -2.17 -37.08
N SER A 456 -47.98 -2.30 -38.33
CA SER A 456 -47.65 -1.55 -39.57
C SER A 456 -46.31 -0.83 -39.78
N GLY A 457 -45.66 -1.14 -40.90
CA GLY A 457 -44.81 -0.22 -41.65
C GLY A 457 -44.02 -0.90 -42.79
N PRO A 458 -44.36 -0.69 -44.08
CA PRO A 458 -43.66 -1.34 -45.20
C PRO A 458 -42.48 -0.50 -45.69
N VAL A 459 -41.53 -1.13 -46.40
CA VAL A 459 -41.00 -0.70 -47.71
C VAL A 459 -39.79 -1.59 -48.12
N ASN A 460 -40.04 -2.38 -49.17
CA ASN A 460 -39.22 -2.67 -50.34
C ASN A 460 -37.78 -3.21 -50.25
N ASN A 461 -37.67 -4.43 -50.79
CA ASN A 461 -36.97 -4.77 -52.06
C ASN A 461 -35.57 -5.40 -52.04
N VAL A 462 -35.53 -6.55 -52.75
CA VAL A 462 -34.51 -7.09 -53.66
C VAL A 462 -33.67 -8.29 -53.16
N LEU A 463 -34.02 -9.42 -53.78
CA LEU A 463 -33.37 -10.74 -53.98
C LEU A 463 -31.93 -10.67 -54.57
N PRO A 464 -31.26 -11.80 -54.95
CA PRO A 464 -30.90 -13.00 -54.17
C PRO A 464 -29.45 -13.46 -54.49
N GLY A 465 -28.95 -14.51 -53.86
CA GLY A 465 -27.68 -15.12 -54.30
C GLY A 465 -27.17 -16.26 -53.43
N THR A 466 -27.78 -17.43 -53.61
CA THR A 466 -27.28 -18.79 -53.29
C THR A 466 -26.00 -19.14 -54.09
N PRO A 467 -25.40 -20.35 -53.98
CA PRO A 467 -25.20 -21.30 -52.87
C PRO A 467 -23.75 -21.88 -52.86
N SER A 468 -23.59 -23.07 -52.28
CA SER A 468 -22.58 -24.14 -52.52
C SER A 468 -21.58 -24.30 -51.37
N SER A 469 -21.76 -25.35 -50.53
CA SER A 469 -21.19 -26.71 -50.64
C SER A 469 -19.67 -26.68 -50.40
N SER A 470 -19.05 -27.53 -49.59
CA SER A 470 -19.26 -28.96 -49.37
C SER A 470 -18.35 -29.41 -48.23
N SER A 471 -18.78 -30.46 -47.54
CA SER A 471 -17.99 -31.53 -46.92
C SER A 471 -16.49 -31.58 -47.25
N LEU A 472 -15.63 -31.82 -46.25
CA LEU A 472 -14.91 -33.09 -46.13
C LEU A 472 -14.06 -33.16 -44.85
N ASP A 473 -14.02 -34.39 -44.36
CA ASP A 473 -13.26 -35.00 -43.27
C ASP A 473 -11.79 -34.55 -43.14
N GLY A 474 -11.27 -34.66 -41.92
CA GLY A 474 -9.83 -34.66 -41.69
C GLY A 474 -9.43 -34.67 -40.21
N ALA A 475 -9.17 -35.86 -39.68
CA ALA A 475 -8.46 -36.08 -38.43
C ALA A 475 -7.05 -35.45 -38.46
N GLY A 476 -6.56 -34.97 -37.33
CA GLY A 476 -5.19 -34.49 -37.20
C GLY A 476 -4.85 -34.04 -35.78
N ASP A 477 -3.87 -34.72 -35.21
CA ASP A 477 -3.34 -34.64 -33.86
C ASP A 477 -2.72 -33.29 -33.46
N ASP A 478 -2.63 -33.12 -32.13
CA ASP A 478 -1.59 -32.46 -31.34
C ASP A 478 -0.48 -31.66 -32.05
N GLU A 479 -0.39 -30.37 -31.76
CA GLU A 479 0.82 -29.70 -31.24
C GLU A 479 0.60 -28.18 -31.12
N GLY A 480 0.73 -27.64 -29.91
CA GLY A 480 0.55 -26.20 -29.64
C GLY A 480 1.36 -25.75 -28.43
N CYS A 481 2.68 -25.96 -28.49
CA CYS A 481 3.64 -25.51 -27.48
C CYS A 481 3.85 -23.98 -27.60
N TRP A 482 3.48 -23.23 -26.56
CA TRP A 482 3.86 -21.82 -26.44
C TRP A 482 5.35 -21.69 -26.12
N ARG A 483 6.13 -21.18 -27.08
CA ARG A 483 7.49 -20.67 -26.86
C ARG A 483 7.41 -19.40 -26.01
N ALA A 484 7.90 -19.45 -24.78
CA ALA A 484 8.23 -18.25 -24.01
C ALA A 484 9.52 -17.62 -24.54
N GLY A 485 9.45 -16.33 -24.84
CA GLY A 485 10.52 -15.53 -25.41
C GLY A 485 11.73 -15.37 -24.47
N ARG A 486 12.92 -15.44 -25.08
CA ARG A 486 14.17 -14.97 -24.50
C ARG A 486 14.09 -13.47 -24.25
N ILE A 487 14.27 -13.04 -23.00
CA ILE A 487 14.63 -11.65 -22.68
C ILE A 487 16.16 -11.60 -22.56
N ALA A 488 16.74 -10.74 -23.39
CA ALA A 488 18.16 -10.47 -23.45
C ALA A 488 18.65 -9.74 -22.19
N GLN A 489 19.77 -10.20 -21.64
CA GLN A 489 20.63 -9.41 -20.76
C GLN A 489 21.23 -8.28 -21.58
N VAL A 490 20.86 -7.04 -21.27
CA VAL A 490 21.63 -5.86 -21.65
C VAL A 490 22.58 -5.58 -20.49
N GLY A 491 23.87 -5.81 -20.73
CA GLY A 491 24.94 -5.33 -19.86
C GLY A 491 25.12 -3.82 -20.02
N GLY A 492 25.36 -3.14 -18.90
CA GLY A 492 25.82 -1.76 -18.85
C GLY A 492 26.91 -1.66 -17.79
N GLY A 493 28.10 -1.25 -18.22
CA GLY A 493 29.19 -0.82 -17.35
C GLY A 493 29.09 0.64 -16.95
#